data_AF-A0A2A5Y6P7-F1
#
_entry.id   AF-A0A2A5Y6P7-F1
#
_cell.length_a   1.000
_cell.length_b   1.000
_cell.length_c   1.000
_cell.angle_alpha   90.00
_cell.angle_beta   90.00
_cell.angle_gamma   90.00
#
_symmetry.space_group_name_H-M   'P 1'
#
loop_
_entity.id
_entity.type
_entity.pdbx_description
1 polymer ?
#
loop_
_entity_poly.entity_id
_entity_poly.type
_entity_poly.pdbx_seq_one_letter_code
_entity_poly.pdbx_strand_id
1 'polypeptide(L)'
;MTKLKKLIKNRIQETGPISIAAYMSECLLHPELGYYTQKNVLGSRGDFITSPEISQMFGEILGLCLAQYWIDLNRPARFALVEFGPGNGTLMLDMLRAGSSVKGFVEAAEIFLVEASSKLKSEQQNKLSKFDVNWINDDLLIPKMPTLFIANEFFDALPVKQYQKEKDLWYEIQVGIKNDQLRLGLSHEHTTHPELETRFKDCVTGDIVEISENATRISKSIGQIINNEGGCALIIDYGDWHSLGSTLQALKSHKYTKIFDQPGEVDLTCHVDFESLARNSGCAYSRLTTQGVFLERLGISDRANQLLEISQPEHQQSIISAHKRLTHPDEMGTLFKVLGLYSSDKNSPAGLLK
;
A
#
# COMPACT_ATOMS: atom_id res chain seq x y z
N MET A 1 23.52 19.34 -1.21
CA MET A 1 22.13 19.47 -1.71
C MET A 1 21.94 18.43 -2.79
N THR A 2 20.92 17.57 -2.69
CA THR A 2 20.66 16.54 -3.71
C THR A 2 20.34 17.19 -5.06
N LYS A 3 20.60 16.47 -6.18
CA LYS A 3 20.26 16.97 -7.51
C LYS A 3 18.76 17.27 -7.63
N LEU A 4 17.93 16.39 -7.08
CA LEU A 4 16.47 16.54 -7.09
C LEU A 4 16.01 17.78 -6.31
N LYS A 5 16.60 18.04 -5.14
CA LYS A 5 16.30 19.27 -4.37
C LYS A 5 16.57 20.54 -5.17
N LYS A 6 17.61 20.55 -6.02
CA LYS A 6 17.89 21.69 -6.91
C LYS A 6 16.81 21.85 -7.98
N LEU A 7 16.36 20.76 -8.61
CA LEU A 7 15.31 20.78 -9.63
C LEU A 7 13.98 21.26 -9.05
N ILE A 8 13.57 20.73 -7.90
CA ILE A 8 12.36 21.16 -7.18
C ILE A 8 12.43 22.65 -6.86
N LYS A 9 13.58 23.13 -6.35
CA LYS A 9 13.75 24.56 -6.05
C LYS A 9 13.62 25.43 -7.30
N ASN A 10 14.28 25.06 -8.39
CA ASN A 10 14.18 25.80 -9.65
C ASN A 10 12.73 25.85 -10.15
N ARG A 11 12.02 24.71 -10.13
CA ARG A 11 10.60 24.63 -10.51
C ARG A 11 9.74 25.56 -9.66
N ILE A 12 9.94 25.58 -8.33
CA ILE A 12 9.16 26.44 -7.43
C ILE A 12 9.47 27.93 -7.69
N GLN A 13 10.70 28.28 -8.03
CA GLN A 13 11.06 29.66 -8.39
C GLN A 13 10.41 30.12 -9.70
N GLU A 14 10.25 29.21 -10.66
CA GLU A 14 9.66 29.51 -11.97
C GLU A 14 8.13 29.50 -11.97
N THR A 15 7.52 28.56 -11.23
CA THR A 15 6.08 28.26 -11.34
C THR A 15 5.29 28.51 -10.05
N GLY A 16 5.95 28.86 -8.96
CA GLY A 16 5.35 29.03 -7.64
C GLY A 16 5.35 27.73 -6.81
N PRO A 17 4.79 27.78 -5.57
CA PRO A 17 4.71 26.62 -4.69
C PRO A 17 4.01 25.43 -5.36
N ILE A 18 4.49 24.22 -5.07
CA ILE A 18 3.91 22.97 -5.58
C ILE A 18 3.14 22.23 -4.49
N SER A 19 2.21 21.37 -4.85
CA SER A 19 1.51 20.53 -3.86
C SER A 19 2.47 19.54 -3.18
N ILE A 20 2.12 19.10 -1.97
CA ILE A 20 2.81 17.97 -1.33
C ILE A 20 2.77 16.72 -2.21
N ALA A 21 1.64 16.46 -2.90
CA ALA A 21 1.52 15.35 -3.83
C ALA A 21 2.53 15.42 -5.00
N ALA A 22 2.76 16.61 -5.56
CA ALA A 22 3.75 16.80 -6.61
C ALA A 22 5.17 16.57 -6.08
N TYR A 23 5.45 17.07 -4.87
CA TYR A 23 6.72 16.84 -4.19
C TYR A 23 6.97 15.35 -3.90
N MET A 24 5.97 14.62 -3.37
CA MET A 24 6.05 13.19 -3.12
C MET A 24 6.29 12.41 -4.42
N SER A 25 5.50 12.70 -5.47
CA SER A 25 5.66 12.08 -6.79
C SER A 25 7.08 12.21 -7.33
N GLU A 26 7.67 13.41 -7.26
CA GLU A 26 9.05 13.62 -7.70
C GLU A 26 10.05 12.88 -6.78
N CYS A 27 9.88 12.96 -5.46
CA CYS A 27 10.79 12.29 -4.52
C CYS A 27 10.77 10.77 -4.66
N LEU A 28 9.63 10.16 -4.94
CA LEU A 28 9.49 8.71 -4.99
C LEU A 28 9.76 8.14 -6.39
N LEU A 29 9.28 8.82 -7.44
CA LEU A 29 9.17 8.26 -8.79
C LEU A 29 9.85 9.09 -9.89
N HIS A 30 10.61 10.14 -9.56
CA HIS A 30 11.37 10.87 -10.59
C HIS A 30 12.25 9.89 -11.39
N PRO A 31 12.19 9.85 -12.74
CA PRO A 31 12.76 8.77 -13.56
C PRO A 31 14.22 8.42 -13.28
N GLU A 32 15.04 9.40 -12.92
CA GLU A 32 16.48 9.22 -12.63
C GLU A 32 16.86 9.39 -11.15
N LEU A 33 16.00 10.05 -10.36
CA LEU A 33 16.38 10.61 -9.05
C LEU A 33 15.39 10.25 -7.94
N GLY A 34 14.30 9.57 -8.27
CA GLY A 34 13.27 9.17 -7.32
C GLY A 34 13.73 7.97 -6.50
N TYR A 35 13.25 7.89 -5.27
CA TYR A 35 13.57 6.86 -4.31
C TYR A 35 13.47 5.46 -4.92
N TYR A 36 12.32 5.07 -5.48
CA TYR A 36 12.12 3.72 -6.06
C TYR A 36 12.81 3.50 -7.42
N THR A 37 13.39 4.54 -8.03
CA THR A 37 14.15 4.44 -9.28
C THR A 37 15.65 4.22 -9.04
N GLN A 38 16.15 4.50 -7.83
CA GLN A 38 17.56 4.40 -7.47
C GLN A 38 17.97 2.99 -7.01
N LYS A 39 19.30 2.73 -7.00
CA LYS A 39 19.84 1.37 -7.09
C LYS A 39 19.65 0.44 -5.87
N ASN A 40 19.35 0.91 -4.66
CA ASN A 40 19.34 0.06 -3.44
C ASN A 40 18.31 0.51 -2.40
N VAL A 41 17.04 0.18 -2.57
CA VAL A 41 15.96 0.86 -1.83
C VAL A 41 15.11 -0.10 -0.98
N LEU A 42 14.94 -1.36 -1.41
CA LEU A 42 14.08 -2.35 -0.75
C LEU A 42 14.87 -3.60 -0.30
N GLY A 43 14.39 -4.27 0.76
CA GLY A 43 14.95 -5.50 1.34
C GLY A 43 15.77 -5.26 2.62
N SER A 44 16.49 -6.28 3.11
CA SER A 44 17.30 -6.21 4.35
C SER A 44 18.43 -5.17 4.35
N ARG A 45 18.70 -4.54 3.19
CA ARG A 45 19.63 -3.41 3.01
C ARG A 45 18.92 -2.11 2.59
N GLY A 46 17.60 -2.10 2.50
CA GLY A 46 16.75 -0.93 2.21
C GLY A 46 16.31 -0.18 3.48
N ASP A 47 15.56 0.91 3.33
CA ASP A 47 15.14 1.72 4.50
C ASP A 47 13.91 1.15 5.22
N PHE A 48 13.18 0.21 4.59
CA PHE A 48 12.07 -0.55 5.16
C PHE A 48 12.25 -2.06 5.01
N ILE A 49 11.86 -2.79 6.06
CA ILE A 49 11.61 -4.24 6.00
C ILE A 49 10.10 -4.40 6.06
N THR A 50 9.49 -4.70 4.91
CA THR A 50 8.04 -4.91 4.75
C THR A 50 7.61 -6.26 5.31
N SER A 51 6.31 -6.45 5.57
CA SER A 51 5.77 -7.72 6.11
C SER A 51 6.23 -8.98 5.34
N PRO A 52 6.23 -8.99 3.97
CA PRO A 52 6.73 -10.13 3.20
C PRO A 52 8.22 -10.44 3.42
N GLU A 53 9.05 -9.43 3.70
CA GLU A 53 10.49 -9.61 3.95
C GLU A 53 10.80 -10.07 5.37
N ILE A 54 9.85 -9.95 6.30
CA ILE A 54 9.98 -10.44 7.68
C ILE A 54 9.80 -11.96 7.73
N SER A 55 8.79 -12.49 7.02
CA SER A 55 8.50 -13.92 7.05
C SER A 55 7.70 -14.41 5.85
N GLN A 56 8.10 -15.59 5.37
CA GLN A 56 7.29 -16.37 4.42
C GLN A 56 5.87 -16.64 4.92
N MET A 57 5.65 -16.69 6.24
CA MET A 57 4.34 -16.97 6.82
C MET A 57 3.29 -15.94 6.37
N PHE A 58 3.70 -14.69 6.18
CA PHE A 58 2.80 -13.63 5.75
C PHE A 58 2.23 -13.91 4.36
N GLY A 59 3.09 -14.15 3.37
CA GLY A 59 2.66 -14.47 2.01
C GLY A 59 1.93 -15.80 1.89
N GLU A 60 2.34 -16.81 2.67
CA GLU A 60 1.64 -18.11 2.71
C GLU A 60 0.18 -17.95 3.18
N ILE A 61 -0.05 -17.21 4.27
CA ILE A 61 -1.38 -16.99 4.84
C ILE A 61 -2.26 -16.19 3.88
N LEU A 62 -1.73 -15.13 3.26
CA LEU A 62 -2.47 -14.32 2.29
C LEU A 62 -2.82 -15.11 1.02
N GLY A 63 -1.89 -15.92 0.52
CA GLY A 63 -2.10 -16.78 -0.64
C GLY A 63 -3.22 -17.80 -0.40
N LEU A 64 -3.23 -18.43 0.78
CA LEU A 64 -4.28 -19.37 1.16
C LEU A 64 -5.63 -18.67 1.42
N CYS A 65 -5.64 -17.44 1.94
CA CYS A 65 -6.86 -16.64 2.08
C CYS A 65 -7.51 -16.35 0.72
N LEU A 66 -6.71 -15.91 -0.26
CA LEU A 66 -7.21 -15.68 -1.62
C LEU A 66 -7.59 -16.98 -2.34
N ALA A 67 -6.84 -18.07 -2.12
CA ALA A 67 -7.20 -19.39 -2.66
C ALA A 67 -8.54 -19.89 -2.10
N GLN A 68 -8.82 -19.64 -0.83
CA GLN A 68 -10.12 -19.93 -0.24
C GLN A 68 -11.23 -19.09 -0.89
N TYR A 69 -10.99 -17.79 -1.09
CA TYR A 69 -11.97 -16.94 -1.77
C TYR A 69 -12.24 -17.38 -3.22
N TRP A 70 -11.21 -17.84 -3.94
CA TRP A 70 -11.37 -18.46 -5.27
C TRP A 70 -12.27 -19.72 -5.21
N ILE A 71 -12.14 -20.55 -4.18
CA ILE A 71 -13.05 -21.68 -3.95
C ILE A 71 -14.48 -21.19 -3.72
N ASP A 72 -14.66 -20.14 -2.92
CA ASP A 72 -15.97 -19.55 -2.61
C ASP A 72 -16.63 -18.90 -3.83
N LEU A 73 -15.83 -18.48 -4.83
CA LEU A 73 -16.28 -18.07 -6.16
C LEU A 73 -16.63 -19.25 -7.08
N ASN A 74 -16.70 -20.48 -6.55
CA ASN A 74 -16.92 -21.73 -7.29
C ASN A 74 -15.79 -22.07 -8.28
N ARG A 75 -14.54 -21.75 -7.94
CA ARG A 75 -13.35 -22.17 -8.69
C ARG A 75 -13.41 -21.75 -10.17
N PRO A 76 -13.53 -20.46 -10.49
CA PRO A 76 -13.53 -20.00 -11.87
C PRO A 76 -12.31 -20.54 -12.62
N ALA A 77 -12.52 -21.01 -13.85
CA ALA A 77 -11.48 -21.67 -14.66
C ALA A 77 -10.33 -20.74 -15.04
N ARG A 78 -10.59 -19.43 -15.06
CA ARG A 78 -9.62 -18.35 -15.24
C ARG A 78 -10.00 -17.19 -14.34
N PHE A 79 -9.03 -16.59 -13.67
CA PHE A 79 -9.19 -15.37 -12.87
C PHE A 79 -7.88 -14.59 -12.87
N ALA A 80 -7.92 -13.28 -12.63
CA ALA A 80 -6.72 -12.49 -12.46
C ALA A 80 -6.28 -12.47 -10.99
N LEU A 81 -5.00 -12.71 -10.74
CA LEU A 81 -4.35 -12.48 -9.43
C LEU A 81 -3.46 -11.24 -9.57
N VAL A 82 -3.88 -10.13 -8.98
CA VAL A 82 -3.27 -8.81 -9.18
C VAL A 82 -2.60 -8.34 -7.90
N GLU A 83 -1.32 -8.00 -7.96
CA GLU A 83 -0.61 -7.32 -6.87
C GLU A 83 -0.22 -5.89 -7.27
N PHE A 84 -0.63 -4.94 -6.46
CA PHE A 84 -0.23 -3.54 -6.55
C PHE A 84 1.07 -3.30 -5.78
N GLY A 85 2.08 -2.73 -6.44
CA GLY A 85 3.36 -2.40 -5.80
C GLY A 85 4.07 -3.62 -5.19
N PRO A 86 4.39 -4.66 -5.98
CA PRO A 86 4.89 -5.94 -5.45
C PRO A 86 6.29 -5.90 -4.81
N GLY A 87 6.92 -4.72 -4.72
CA GLY A 87 8.27 -4.54 -4.21
C GLY A 87 9.27 -5.40 -4.97
N ASN A 88 9.91 -6.35 -4.30
CA ASN A 88 10.86 -7.28 -4.93
C ASN A 88 10.21 -8.61 -5.39
N GLY A 89 8.88 -8.74 -5.32
CA GLY A 89 8.10 -9.93 -5.70
C GLY A 89 8.05 -11.06 -4.67
N THR A 90 8.53 -10.85 -3.43
CA THR A 90 8.49 -11.90 -2.39
C THR A 90 7.06 -12.32 -2.04
N LEU A 91 6.14 -11.35 -1.90
CA LEU A 91 4.76 -11.65 -1.52
C LEU A 91 4.08 -12.55 -2.56
N MET A 92 4.07 -12.16 -3.84
CA MET A 92 3.55 -13.02 -4.92
C MET A 92 4.19 -14.42 -4.92
N LEU A 93 5.52 -14.50 -4.77
CA LEU A 93 6.22 -15.79 -4.78
C LEU A 93 5.71 -16.73 -3.67
N ASP A 94 5.58 -16.21 -2.45
CA ASP A 94 5.09 -17.00 -1.31
C ASP A 94 3.62 -17.35 -1.44
N MET A 95 2.80 -16.43 -1.96
CA MET A 95 1.38 -16.68 -2.24
C MET A 95 1.20 -17.79 -3.26
N LEU A 96 1.96 -17.78 -4.37
CA LEU A 96 1.91 -18.82 -5.39
C LEU A 96 2.44 -20.17 -4.87
N ARG A 97 3.52 -20.13 -4.07
CA ARG A 97 4.09 -21.34 -3.45
C ARG A 97 3.09 -22.01 -2.51
N ALA A 98 2.42 -21.26 -1.63
CA ALA A 98 1.39 -21.80 -0.75
C ALA A 98 0.13 -22.19 -1.52
N GLY A 99 -0.32 -21.34 -2.45
CA GLY A 99 -1.48 -21.55 -3.30
C GLY A 99 -1.38 -22.80 -4.17
N SER A 100 -0.16 -23.25 -4.52
CA SER A 100 0.07 -24.51 -5.26
C SER A 100 -0.42 -25.75 -4.51
N SER A 101 -0.62 -25.68 -3.19
CA SER A 101 -1.25 -26.75 -2.41
C SER A 101 -2.76 -26.87 -2.64
N VAL A 102 -3.39 -25.83 -3.18
CA VAL A 102 -4.82 -25.80 -3.52
C VAL A 102 -5.00 -26.16 -4.99
N LYS A 103 -5.44 -27.40 -5.24
CA LYS A 103 -5.61 -27.95 -6.60
C LYS A 103 -6.40 -27.01 -7.52
N GLY A 104 -5.77 -26.58 -8.60
CA GLY A 104 -6.36 -25.76 -9.67
C GLY A 104 -6.24 -24.25 -9.47
N PHE A 105 -5.79 -23.78 -8.29
CA PHE A 105 -5.74 -22.34 -8.00
C PHE A 105 -4.66 -21.64 -8.82
N VAL A 106 -3.42 -22.12 -8.76
CA VAL A 106 -2.30 -21.50 -9.50
C VAL A 106 -2.43 -21.72 -10.99
N GLU A 107 -2.97 -22.86 -11.43
CA GLU A 107 -3.17 -23.17 -12.85
C GLU A 107 -4.25 -22.29 -13.50
N ALA A 108 -5.25 -21.83 -12.72
CA ALA A 108 -6.30 -20.93 -13.19
C ALA A 108 -5.93 -19.44 -13.10
N ALA A 109 -4.82 -19.10 -12.42
CA ALA A 109 -4.42 -17.72 -12.15
C ALA A 109 -3.69 -17.10 -13.34
N GLU A 110 -4.17 -15.94 -13.78
CA GLU A 110 -3.42 -15.03 -14.64
C GLU A 110 -2.79 -13.95 -13.75
N ILE A 111 -1.46 -13.95 -13.65
CA ILE A 111 -0.74 -13.13 -12.68
C ILE A 111 -0.44 -11.77 -13.29
N PHE A 112 -0.85 -10.70 -12.60
CA PHE A 112 -0.58 -9.32 -12.98
C PHE A 112 0.12 -8.57 -11.85
N LEU A 113 1.22 -7.88 -12.18
CA LEU A 113 1.96 -7.05 -11.26
C LEU A 113 1.90 -5.59 -11.72
N VAL A 114 1.30 -4.72 -10.90
CA VAL A 114 1.21 -3.28 -11.19
C VAL A 114 2.47 -2.60 -10.62
N GLU A 115 3.43 -2.30 -11.49
CA GLU A 115 4.77 -1.82 -11.11
C GLU A 115 5.24 -0.70 -12.05
N ALA A 116 5.62 0.44 -11.46
CA ALA A 116 6.14 1.60 -12.20
C ALA A 116 7.68 1.57 -12.35
N SER A 117 8.39 0.94 -11.40
CA SER A 117 9.85 0.87 -11.38
C SER A 117 10.36 -0.23 -12.30
N SER A 118 11.05 0.17 -13.37
CA SER A 118 11.72 -0.76 -14.30
C SER A 118 12.78 -1.64 -13.62
N LYS A 119 13.40 -1.13 -12.55
CA LYS A 119 14.37 -1.86 -11.74
C LYS A 119 13.68 -2.97 -10.94
N LEU A 120 12.63 -2.64 -10.18
CA LEU A 120 11.89 -3.63 -9.39
C LEU A 120 11.25 -4.68 -10.31
N LYS A 121 10.71 -4.27 -11.45
CA LYS A 121 10.26 -5.19 -12.50
C LYS A 121 11.33 -6.20 -12.91
N SER A 122 12.58 -5.77 -13.08
CA SER A 122 13.70 -6.68 -13.42
C SER A 122 14.01 -7.66 -12.28
N GLU A 123 13.95 -7.21 -11.02
CA GLU A 123 14.14 -8.08 -9.85
C GLU A 123 13.01 -9.12 -9.72
N GLN A 124 11.76 -8.68 -9.92
CA GLN A 124 10.57 -9.53 -9.92
C GLN A 124 10.62 -10.57 -11.05
N GLN A 125 11.04 -10.20 -12.26
CA GLN A 125 11.22 -11.12 -13.40
C GLN A 125 12.16 -12.27 -13.07
N ASN A 126 13.28 -11.98 -12.41
CA ASN A 126 14.22 -13.01 -12.00
C ASN A 126 13.60 -13.92 -10.92
N LYS A 127 12.99 -13.32 -9.89
CA LYS A 127 12.41 -14.03 -8.75
C LYS A 127 11.23 -14.93 -9.15
N LEU A 128 10.39 -14.45 -10.06
CA LEU A 128 9.16 -15.12 -10.53
C LEU A 128 9.35 -15.82 -11.88
N SER A 129 10.59 -16.08 -12.32
CA SER A 129 10.92 -16.68 -13.61
C SER A 129 10.29 -18.05 -13.91
N LYS A 130 9.72 -18.71 -12.90
CA LYS A 130 8.98 -19.99 -13.03
C LYS A 130 7.51 -19.82 -13.37
N PHE A 131 6.98 -18.59 -13.34
CA PHE A 131 5.58 -18.27 -13.54
C PHE A 131 5.43 -17.37 -14.77
N ASP A 132 4.28 -17.48 -15.45
CA ASP A 132 3.90 -16.54 -16.50
C ASP A 132 3.26 -15.31 -15.85
N VAL A 133 3.97 -14.17 -15.91
CA VAL A 133 3.62 -12.96 -15.17
C VAL A 133 3.52 -11.78 -16.13
N ASN A 134 2.44 -11.00 -15.98
CA ASN A 134 2.17 -9.81 -16.77
C ASN A 134 2.48 -8.55 -15.95
N TRP A 135 3.53 -7.83 -16.32
CA TRP A 135 3.84 -6.54 -15.69
C TRP A 135 3.14 -5.40 -16.42
N ILE A 136 2.26 -4.70 -15.70
CA ILE A 136 1.53 -3.53 -16.17
C ILE A 136 1.92 -2.30 -15.36
N ASN A 137 1.80 -1.12 -15.96
CA ASN A 137 2.16 0.16 -15.32
C ASN A 137 0.94 0.99 -14.90
N ASP A 138 -0.27 0.50 -15.18
CA ASP A 138 -1.52 1.21 -14.96
C ASP A 138 -2.63 0.18 -14.66
N ASP A 139 -3.49 0.46 -13.69
CA ASP A 139 -4.62 -0.38 -13.31
C ASP A 139 -5.67 -0.49 -14.42
N LEU A 140 -5.72 0.46 -15.35
CA LEU A 140 -6.61 0.39 -16.51
C LEU A 140 -6.29 -0.76 -17.48
N LEU A 141 -5.11 -1.39 -17.34
CA LEU A 141 -4.68 -2.54 -18.14
C LEU A 141 -5.07 -3.90 -17.52
N ILE A 142 -5.68 -3.90 -16.33
CA ILE A 142 -6.17 -5.12 -15.69
C ILE A 142 -7.33 -5.69 -16.52
N PRO A 143 -7.33 -7.00 -16.85
CA PRO A 143 -8.40 -7.60 -17.62
C PRO A 143 -9.74 -7.59 -16.87
N LYS A 144 -10.84 -7.46 -17.62
CA LYS A 144 -12.20 -7.55 -17.08
C LYS A 144 -12.60 -9.01 -16.91
N MET A 145 -12.28 -9.57 -15.76
CA MET A 145 -12.58 -10.95 -15.38
C MET A 145 -12.64 -11.05 -13.84
N PRO A 146 -13.09 -12.18 -13.25
CA PRO A 146 -13.01 -12.36 -11.81
C PRO A 146 -11.60 -12.09 -11.32
N THR A 147 -11.44 -11.22 -10.34
CA THR A 147 -10.11 -10.73 -9.95
C THR A 147 -9.90 -10.76 -8.44
N LEU A 148 -8.76 -11.29 -8.02
CA LEU A 148 -8.30 -11.25 -6.63
C LEU A 148 -7.14 -10.24 -6.54
N PHE A 149 -7.39 -9.13 -5.86
CA PHE A 149 -6.42 -8.06 -5.68
C PHE A 149 -5.71 -8.18 -4.34
N ILE A 150 -4.43 -7.83 -4.33
CA ILE A 150 -3.68 -7.56 -3.12
C ILE A 150 -2.88 -6.27 -3.24
N ALA A 151 -2.92 -5.46 -2.20
CA ALA A 151 -2.15 -4.22 -2.06
C ALA A 151 -1.59 -4.18 -0.64
N ASN A 152 -0.32 -4.54 -0.48
CA ASN A 152 0.38 -4.48 0.80
C ASN A 152 1.39 -3.33 0.77
N GLU A 153 1.26 -2.35 1.67
CA GLU A 153 2.18 -1.20 1.75
C GLU A 153 2.30 -0.50 0.37
N PHE A 154 1.15 -0.27 -0.25
CA PHE A 154 1.05 0.36 -1.57
C PHE A 154 0.39 1.73 -1.50
N PHE A 155 -0.66 1.84 -0.68
CA PHE A 155 -1.47 3.06 -0.63
C PHE A 155 -0.78 4.16 0.19
N ASP A 156 0.07 3.81 1.16
CA ASP A 156 0.86 4.75 1.96
C ASP A 156 1.88 5.54 1.13
N ALA A 157 2.44 4.91 0.10
CA ALA A 157 3.38 5.50 -0.85
C ALA A 157 2.72 6.36 -1.93
N LEU A 158 1.37 6.38 -2.00
CA LEU A 158 0.68 7.20 -2.99
C LEU A 158 0.71 8.68 -2.61
N PRO A 159 0.98 9.58 -3.56
CA PRO A 159 1.02 11.02 -3.29
C PRO A 159 -0.27 11.54 -2.65
N VAL A 160 -0.12 12.34 -1.58
CA VAL A 160 -1.24 12.98 -0.86
C VAL A 160 -1.17 14.50 -0.98
N LYS A 161 -2.33 15.15 -1.06
CA LYS A 161 -2.48 16.58 -0.78
C LYS A 161 -2.92 16.73 0.68
N GLN A 162 -2.40 17.75 1.36
CA GLN A 162 -2.87 18.10 2.71
C GLN A 162 -3.67 19.41 2.63
N TYR A 163 -4.76 19.48 3.37
CA TYR A 163 -5.63 20.64 3.44
C TYR A 163 -5.80 21.04 4.90
N GLN A 164 -5.55 22.31 5.23
CA GLN A 164 -5.76 22.85 6.57
C GLN A 164 -7.06 23.65 6.62
N LYS A 165 -7.86 23.42 7.66
CA LYS A 165 -9.08 24.19 7.90
C LYS A 165 -8.73 25.52 8.56
N GLU A 166 -9.24 26.61 8.00
CA GLU A 166 -9.16 27.96 8.58
C GLU A 166 -10.56 28.56 8.60
N LYS A 167 -11.20 28.55 9.78
CA LYS A 167 -12.62 28.92 9.95
C LYS A 167 -13.51 28.04 9.05
N ASP A 168 -14.19 28.64 8.09
CA ASP A 168 -15.10 27.98 7.13
C ASP A 168 -14.46 27.80 5.76
N LEU A 169 -13.14 27.89 5.65
CA LEU A 169 -12.38 27.74 4.42
C LEU A 169 -11.32 26.66 4.58
N TRP A 170 -10.97 26.01 3.46
CA TRP A 170 -9.85 25.09 3.37
C TRP A 170 -8.73 25.72 2.56
N TYR A 171 -7.49 25.50 2.99
CA TYR A 171 -6.29 25.93 2.27
C TYR A 171 -5.41 24.71 2.03
N GLU A 172 -4.84 24.60 0.83
CA GLU A 172 -3.89 23.52 0.54
C GLU A 172 -2.55 23.82 1.22
N ILE A 173 -1.94 22.82 1.85
CA ILE A 173 -0.55 22.92 2.30
C ILE A 173 0.36 22.58 1.12
N GLN A 174 1.21 23.54 0.76
CA GLN A 174 2.10 23.50 -0.40
C GLN A 174 3.56 23.57 0.03
N VAL A 175 4.44 23.08 -0.85
CA VAL A 175 5.90 23.18 -0.74
C VAL A 175 6.36 24.44 -1.46
N GLY A 176 6.82 25.42 -0.69
CA GLY A 176 7.38 26.68 -1.18
C GLY A 176 8.85 26.86 -0.80
N ILE A 177 9.39 28.06 -1.06
CA ILE A 177 10.76 28.45 -0.66
C ILE A 177 10.71 29.67 0.26
N LYS A 178 11.42 29.58 1.39
CA LYS A 178 11.67 30.72 2.29
C LYS A 178 13.12 30.68 2.76
N ASN A 179 13.83 31.80 2.64
CA ASN A 179 15.27 31.92 2.96
C ASN A 179 16.11 30.82 2.29
N ASP A 180 15.86 30.60 0.99
CA ASP A 180 16.53 29.58 0.16
C ASP A 180 16.33 28.12 0.62
N GLN A 181 15.37 27.85 1.52
CA GLN A 181 15.03 26.51 2.00
C GLN A 181 13.58 26.13 1.63
N LEU A 182 13.37 24.85 1.30
CA LEU A 182 12.02 24.29 1.13
C LEU A 182 11.27 24.35 2.46
N ARG A 183 10.00 24.77 2.42
CA ARG A 183 9.11 24.81 3.57
C ARG A 183 7.66 24.54 3.18
N LEU A 184 6.90 24.04 4.13
CA LEU A 184 5.44 23.98 4.03
C LEU A 184 4.85 25.37 4.27
N GLY A 185 3.78 25.69 3.55
CA GLY A 185 2.98 26.90 3.73
C GLY A 185 1.59 26.73 3.12
N LEU A 186 0.62 27.52 3.58
CA LEU A 186 -0.72 27.51 3.02
C LEU A 186 -0.75 28.16 1.63
N SER A 187 -1.63 27.67 0.77
CA SER A 187 -1.99 28.29 -0.49
C SER A 187 -2.47 29.73 -0.27
N HIS A 188 -2.28 30.59 -1.28
CA HIS A 188 -2.74 31.98 -1.20
C HIS A 188 -4.27 32.07 -1.13
N GLU A 189 -4.93 31.29 -1.98
CA GLU A 189 -6.38 31.21 -2.06
C GLU A 189 -6.88 29.96 -1.35
N HIS A 190 -8.13 30.04 -0.90
CA HIS A 190 -8.86 28.88 -0.40
C HIS A 190 -9.19 27.91 -1.54
N THR A 191 -9.50 26.67 -1.17
CA THR A 191 -9.79 25.59 -2.11
C THR A 191 -11.05 24.84 -1.70
N THR A 192 -11.55 24.02 -2.62
CA THR A 192 -12.70 23.14 -2.41
C THR A 192 -12.35 21.75 -2.93
N HIS A 193 -12.88 20.73 -2.29
CA HIS A 193 -12.76 19.34 -2.74
C HIS A 193 -13.99 18.57 -2.25
N PRO A 194 -14.57 17.66 -3.04
CA PRO A 194 -15.77 16.92 -2.64
C PRO A 194 -15.63 16.19 -1.29
N GLU A 195 -14.46 15.59 -1.03
CA GLU A 195 -14.21 14.93 0.26
C GLU A 195 -14.18 15.95 1.43
N LEU A 196 -13.72 17.19 1.21
CA LEU A 196 -13.66 18.23 2.25
C LEU A 196 -15.04 18.80 2.63
N GLU A 197 -16.03 18.74 1.73
CA GLU A 197 -17.42 19.14 2.01
C GLU A 197 -17.98 18.40 3.23
N THR A 198 -17.69 17.10 3.32
CA THR A 198 -18.13 16.28 4.45
C THR A 198 -17.35 16.55 5.74
N ARG A 199 -16.16 17.13 5.63
CA ARG A 199 -15.24 17.40 6.75
C ARG A 199 -15.52 18.70 7.48
N PHE A 200 -16.42 19.55 6.97
CA PHE A 200 -16.83 20.75 7.70
C PHE A 200 -17.52 20.44 9.04
N LYS A 201 -18.15 19.26 9.15
CA LYS A 201 -18.94 18.86 10.32
C LYS A 201 -18.10 18.30 11.47
N ASP A 202 -16.92 17.77 11.18
CA ASP A 202 -16.07 17.04 12.14
C ASP A 202 -14.67 17.62 12.31
N CYS A 203 -14.25 18.58 11.48
CA CYS A 203 -12.98 19.30 11.65
C CYS A 203 -13.15 20.69 12.29
N VAL A 204 -12.13 21.17 12.99
CA VAL A 204 -12.00 22.53 13.54
C VAL A 204 -10.84 23.28 12.90
N THR A 205 -10.74 24.59 13.12
CA THR A 205 -9.60 25.40 12.62
C THR A 205 -8.27 24.81 13.09
N GLY A 206 -7.32 24.68 12.16
CA GLY A 206 -6.01 24.07 12.37
C GLY A 206 -5.96 22.58 12.05
N ASP A 207 -7.10 21.90 11.92
CA ASP A 207 -7.12 20.49 11.51
C ASP A 207 -6.63 20.33 10.08
N ILE A 208 -5.92 19.22 9.86
CA ILE A 208 -5.37 18.83 8.56
C ILE A 208 -6.11 17.60 8.07
N VAL A 209 -6.51 17.61 6.80
CA VAL A 209 -7.09 16.48 6.09
C VAL A 209 -6.17 16.12 4.93
N GLU A 210 -5.83 14.85 4.83
CA GLU A 210 -4.99 14.31 3.76
C GLU A 210 -5.87 13.57 2.74
N ILE A 211 -5.69 13.87 1.46
CA ILE A 211 -6.47 13.23 0.38
C ILE A 211 -5.51 12.79 -0.72
N SER A 212 -5.61 11.52 -1.12
CA SER A 212 -4.90 10.98 -2.27
C SER A 212 -5.86 10.71 -3.43
N GLU A 213 -5.79 11.55 -4.47
CA GLU A 213 -6.59 11.37 -5.69
C GLU A 213 -6.28 10.03 -6.39
N ASN A 214 -5.02 9.59 -6.33
CA ASN A 214 -4.59 8.29 -6.88
C ASN A 214 -5.21 7.13 -6.10
N ALA A 215 -5.21 7.19 -4.77
CA ALA A 215 -5.82 6.16 -3.93
C ALA A 215 -7.32 6.03 -4.22
N THR A 216 -8.03 7.17 -4.29
CA THR A 216 -9.46 7.24 -4.65
C THR A 216 -9.72 6.65 -6.03
N ARG A 217 -8.91 7.02 -7.03
CA ARG A 217 -9.03 6.51 -8.41
C ARG A 217 -8.81 5.00 -8.49
N ILE A 218 -7.75 4.49 -7.86
CA ILE A 218 -7.40 3.06 -7.87
C ILE A 218 -8.47 2.25 -7.13
N SER A 219 -8.91 2.71 -5.96
CA SER A 219 -9.98 2.03 -5.21
C SER A 219 -11.27 1.92 -6.03
N LYS A 220 -11.65 3.01 -6.73
CA LYS A 220 -12.79 3.00 -7.64
C LYS A 220 -12.61 2.02 -8.80
N SER A 221 -11.41 1.93 -9.37
CA SER A 221 -11.08 0.99 -10.46
C SER A 221 -11.20 -0.46 -9.99
N ILE A 222 -10.62 -0.80 -8.83
CA ILE A 222 -10.76 -2.10 -8.16
C ILE A 222 -12.24 -2.44 -7.96
N GLY A 223 -13.00 -1.51 -7.39
CA GLY A 223 -14.39 -1.76 -7.08
C GLY A 223 -15.30 -1.90 -8.31
N GLN A 224 -14.99 -1.19 -9.40
CA GLN A 224 -15.66 -1.40 -10.69
C GLN A 224 -15.44 -2.82 -11.23
N ILE A 225 -14.23 -3.37 -11.11
CA ILE A 225 -13.95 -4.75 -11.55
C ILE A 225 -14.69 -5.74 -10.64
N ILE A 226 -14.58 -5.61 -9.32
CA ILE A 226 -15.25 -6.50 -8.36
C ILE A 226 -16.77 -6.52 -8.53
N ASN A 227 -17.39 -5.36 -8.76
CA ASN A 227 -18.84 -5.26 -8.92
C ASN A 227 -19.35 -5.82 -10.26
N ASN A 228 -18.56 -5.72 -11.33
CA ASN A 228 -18.97 -6.17 -12.66
C ASN A 228 -18.61 -7.64 -12.92
N GLU A 229 -17.42 -8.06 -12.49
CA GLU A 229 -16.81 -9.34 -12.87
C GLU A 229 -16.69 -10.32 -11.69
N GLY A 230 -16.93 -9.84 -10.46
CA GLY A 230 -16.71 -10.59 -9.24
C GLY A 230 -15.24 -10.56 -8.77
N GLY A 231 -15.02 -10.91 -7.51
CA GLY A 231 -13.69 -10.90 -6.93
C GLY A 231 -13.63 -10.37 -5.51
N CYS A 232 -12.42 -10.09 -5.04
CA CYS A 232 -12.16 -9.36 -3.81
C CYS A 232 -10.82 -8.63 -3.86
N ALA A 233 -10.61 -7.72 -2.92
CA ALA A 233 -9.33 -7.09 -2.66
C ALA A 233 -8.95 -7.24 -1.19
N LEU A 234 -7.68 -7.54 -0.91
CA LEU A 234 -7.05 -7.39 0.40
C LEU A 234 -6.13 -6.17 0.36
N ILE A 235 -6.47 -5.14 1.14
CA ILE A 235 -5.67 -3.93 1.28
C ILE A 235 -5.07 -3.91 2.68
N ILE A 236 -3.75 -3.92 2.77
CA ILE A 236 -3.00 -4.05 4.01
C ILE A 236 -2.02 -2.88 4.09
N ASP A 237 -2.25 -2.00 5.06
CA ASP A 237 -1.44 -0.80 5.21
C ASP A 237 -1.56 -0.23 6.63
N TYR A 238 -0.72 0.74 6.99
CA TYR A 238 -0.86 1.46 8.25
C TYR A 238 -1.66 2.74 8.05
N GLY A 239 -2.51 3.00 9.04
CA GLY A 239 -3.51 4.06 8.98
C GLY A 239 -4.69 3.73 9.87
N ASP A 240 -5.80 4.43 9.64
CA ASP A 240 -7.02 4.29 10.43
C ASP A 240 -8.26 4.47 9.56
N TRP A 241 -9.44 4.23 10.13
CA TRP A 241 -10.71 4.34 9.42
C TRP A 241 -10.90 5.74 8.85
N HIS A 242 -10.69 6.79 9.64
CA HIS A 242 -10.94 8.18 9.22
C HIS A 242 -9.75 9.05 9.61
N SER A 243 -9.02 9.57 8.63
CA SER A 243 -7.74 10.26 8.89
C SER A 243 -7.94 11.71 9.31
N LEU A 244 -7.20 12.15 10.33
CA LEU A 244 -7.15 13.52 10.82
C LEU A 244 -5.73 13.86 11.29
N GLY A 245 -5.21 15.01 10.85
CA GLY A 245 -3.85 15.46 11.12
C GLY A 245 -2.87 15.14 9.99
N SER A 246 -1.68 15.74 10.08
CA SER A 246 -0.59 15.45 9.13
C SER A 246 0.07 14.13 9.50
N THR A 247 0.09 13.18 8.57
CA THR A 247 0.75 11.88 8.73
C THR A 247 1.94 11.70 7.79
N LEU A 248 2.19 12.68 6.91
CA LEU A 248 3.40 12.72 6.07
C LEU A 248 4.68 12.57 6.89
N GLN A 249 5.42 11.51 6.58
CA GLN A 249 6.66 11.14 7.23
C GLN A 249 7.77 10.93 6.19
N ALA A 250 9.01 11.11 6.63
CA ALA A 250 10.18 10.71 5.88
C ALA A 250 11.00 9.72 6.69
N LEU A 251 11.41 8.63 6.07
CA LEU A 251 12.22 7.60 6.71
C LEU A 251 13.51 7.35 5.94
N LYS A 252 14.57 7.10 6.71
CA LYS A 252 15.87 6.67 6.20
C LYS A 252 16.50 5.73 7.20
N SER A 253 16.88 4.54 6.75
CA SER A 253 17.53 3.49 7.55
C SER A 253 16.80 3.23 8.87
N HIS A 254 15.48 3.02 8.78
CA HIS A 254 14.57 2.80 9.91
C HIS A 254 14.49 3.95 10.94
N LYS A 255 14.83 5.18 10.56
CA LYS A 255 14.72 6.37 11.42
C LYS A 255 13.96 7.48 10.74
N TYR A 256 13.11 8.16 11.51
CA TYR A 256 12.46 9.38 11.07
C TYR A 256 13.49 10.48 10.75
N THR A 257 13.29 11.14 9.63
CA THR A 257 14.07 12.28 9.17
C THR A 257 13.14 13.39 8.69
N LYS A 258 13.71 14.52 8.26
CA LYS A 258 12.91 15.63 7.74
C LYS A 258 12.60 15.41 6.26
N ILE A 259 11.36 15.70 5.88
CA ILE A 259 10.85 15.55 4.51
C ILE A 259 11.69 16.27 3.45
N PHE A 260 12.40 17.37 3.80
CA PHE A 260 13.20 18.18 2.87
C PHE A 260 14.71 17.98 2.95
N ASP A 261 15.22 17.07 3.78
CA ASP A 261 16.68 16.96 3.99
C ASP A 261 17.38 16.39 2.76
N GLN A 262 16.92 15.24 2.25
CA GLN A 262 17.50 14.55 1.10
C GLN A 262 16.42 14.06 0.12
N PRO A 263 15.72 14.98 -0.58
CA PRO A 263 14.71 14.61 -1.57
C PRO A 263 15.27 13.61 -2.59
N GLY A 264 14.57 12.51 -2.81
CA GLY A 264 14.98 11.40 -3.69
C GLY A 264 15.77 10.28 -3.01
N GLU A 265 16.27 10.50 -1.80
CA GLU A 265 17.12 9.54 -1.05
C GLU A 265 16.53 9.14 0.31
N VAL A 266 15.26 9.51 0.55
CA VAL A 266 14.47 9.18 1.73
C VAL A 266 13.14 8.64 1.24
N ASP A 267 12.59 7.67 1.94
CA ASP A 267 11.24 7.21 1.68
C ASP A 267 10.24 8.22 2.25
N LEU A 268 9.18 8.51 1.51
CA LEU A 268 8.11 9.39 1.93
C LEU A 268 6.82 8.60 1.98
N THR A 269 6.10 8.74 3.07
CA THR A 269 4.89 7.96 3.29
C THR A 269 3.85 8.70 4.12
N CYS A 270 2.60 8.29 4.01
CA CYS A 270 1.44 8.80 4.71
C CYS A 270 0.56 7.64 5.19
N HIS A 271 -0.14 7.84 6.30
CA HIS A 271 -1.18 6.91 6.74
C HIS A 271 -2.30 6.82 5.70
N VAL A 272 -2.84 5.60 5.55
CA VAL A 272 -3.99 5.34 4.69
C VAL A 272 -5.30 5.71 5.40
N ASP A 273 -6.15 6.48 4.71
CA ASP A 273 -7.55 6.69 5.08
C ASP A 273 -8.41 5.56 4.50
N PHE A 274 -8.72 4.57 5.35
CA PHE A 274 -9.43 3.37 4.90
C PHE A 274 -10.92 3.62 4.60
N GLU A 275 -11.54 4.65 5.20
CA GLU A 275 -12.92 5.05 4.88
C GLU A 275 -12.99 5.61 3.46
N SER A 276 -12.03 6.46 3.07
CA SER A 276 -11.95 6.99 1.71
C SER A 276 -11.80 5.86 0.70
N LEU A 277 -10.91 4.89 0.94
CA LEU A 277 -10.78 3.70 0.09
C LEU A 277 -12.10 2.93 -0.01
N ALA A 278 -12.70 2.58 1.13
CA ALA A 278 -13.92 1.78 1.20
C ALA A 278 -15.08 2.46 0.45
N ARG A 279 -15.33 3.74 0.72
CA ARG A 279 -16.45 4.49 0.12
C ARG A 279 -16.26 4.71 -1.37
N ASN A 280 -15.05 5.03 -1.82
CA ASN A 280 -14.79 5.28 -3.24
C ASN A 280 -14.78 4.00 -4.09
N SER A 281 -14.57 2.82 -3.48
CA SER A 281 -14.67 1.54 -4.21
C SER A 281 -16.09 1.27 -4.73
N GLY A 282 -17.12 1.68 -3.99
CA GLY A 282 -18.50 1.30 -4.27
C GLY A 282 -18.80 -0.19 -4.09
N CYS A 283 -17.92 -0.95 -3.43
CA CYS A 283 -18.13 -2.36 -3.08
C CYS A 283 -18.73 -2.52 -1.68
N ALA A 284 -19.13 -3.75 -1.35
CA ALA A 284 -19.20 -4.13 0.06
C ALA A 284 -17.77 -4.19 0.61
N TYR A 285 -17.61 -3.82 1.88
CA TYR A 285 -16.32 -3.80 2.54
C TYR A 285 -16.41 -4.43 3.93
N SER A 286 -15.28 -4.90 4.45
CA SER A 286 -15.20 -5.47 5.79
C SER A 286 -15.05 -4.38 6.84
N ARG A 287 -15.30 -4.72 8.10
CA ARG A 287 -14.76 -3.92 9.21
C ARG A 287 -13.24 -3.85 9.10
N LEU A 288 -12.69 -2.67 9.36
CA LEU A 288 -11.25 -2.49 9.46
C LEU A 288 -10.72 -3.37 10.60
N THR A 289 -9.79 -4.27 10.27
CA THR A 289 -9.27 -5.26 11.22
C THR A 289 -7.77 -5.04 11.37
N THR A 290 -7.23 -5.18 12.58
CA THR A 290 -5.77 -5.07 12.77
C THR A 290 -5.05 -6.28 12.18
N GLN A 291 -3.83 -6.09 11.66
CA GLN A 291 -3.06 -7.14 11.00
C GLN A 291 -2.89 -8.37 11.88
N GLY A 292 -2.54 -8.18 13.16
CA GLY A 292 -2.33 -9.30 14.07
C GLY A 292 -3.59 -10.14 14.25
N VAL A 293 -4.74 -9.49 14.45
CA VAL A 293 -6.03 -10.21 14.58
C VAL A 293 -6.37 -10.95 13.29
N PHE A 294 -6.16 -10.33 12.13
CA PHE A 294 -6.43 -10.96 10.84
C PHE A 294 -5.56 -12.21 10.61
N LEU A 295 -4.24 -12.10 10.82
CA LEU A 295 -3.31 -13.21 10.65
C LEU A 295 -3.56 -14.34 11.65
N GLU A 296 -3.86 -14.03 12.91
CA GLU A 296 -4.21 -15.04 13.92
C GLU A 296 -5.49 -15.80 13.57
N ARG A 297 -6.52 -15.11 13.06
CA ARG A 297 -7.75 -15.77 12.59
C ARG A 297 -7.52 -16.71 11.41
N LEU A 298 -6.48 -16.47 10.62
CA LEU A 298 -6.09 -17.32 9.49
C LEU A 298 -5.12 -18.44 9.89
N GLY A 299 -4.72 -18.53 11.15
CA GLY A 299 -3.87 -19.62 11.66
C GLY A 299 -2.36 -19.38 11.50
N ILE A 300 -1.89 -18.13 11.52
CA ILE A 300 -0.45 -17.84 11.45
C ILE A 300 0.35 -18.50 12.59
N SER A 301 -0.22 -18.61 13.79
CA SER A 301 0.40 -19.29 14.92
C SER A 301 0.59 -20.79 14.68
N ASP A 302 -0.41 -21.45 14.07
CA ASP A 302 -0.30 -22.86 13.70
C ASP A 302 0.80 -23.05 12.66
N ARG A 303 0.90 -22.13 11.70
CA ARG A 303 1.96 -22.16 10.69
C ARG A 303 3.34 -21.93 11.31
N ALA A 304 3.47 -21.01 12.25
CA ALA A 304 4.72 -20.78 12.98
C ALA A 304 5.17 -22.05 13.73
N ASN A 305 4.25 -22.74 14.40
CA ASN A 305 4.54 -23.99 15.10
C ASN A 305 5.02 -25.09 14.15
N GLN A 306 4.37 -25.26 12.99
CA GLN A 306 4.83 -26.22 11.97
C GLN A 306 6.24 -25.91 11.48
N LEU A 307 6.57 -24.64 11.26
CA LEU A 307 7.91 -24.23 10.83
C LEU A 307 8.95 -24.50 11.93
N LEU A 308 8.59 -24.27 13.21
CA LEU A 308 9.48 -24.55 14.34
C LEU A 308 9.83 -26.04 14.43
N GLU A 309 8.86 -26.93 14.24
CA GLU A 309 9.06 -28.39 14.29
C GLU A 309 10.05 -28.92 13.25
N ILE A 310 10.06 -28.33 12.05
CA ILE A 310 10.92 -28.77 10.93
C ILE A 310 12.24 -27.97 10.82
N SER A 311 12.38 -26.90 11.59
CA SER A 311 13.55 -26.00 11.52
C SER A 311 14.70 -26.46 12.42
N GLN A 312 15.93 -26.15 11.97
CA GLN A 312 17.12 -26.33 12.82
C GLN A 312 17.09 -25.33 13.99
N PRO A 313 17.66 -25.67 15.17
CA PRO A 313 17.64 -24.82 16.36
C PRO A 313 18.12 -23.38 16.11
N GLU A 314 19.13 -23.16 15.27
CA GLU A 314 19.62 -21.80 14.94
C GLU A 314 18.58 -20.91 14.23
N HIS A 315 17.56 -21.48 13.59
CA HIS A 315 16.52 -20.74 12.86
C HIS A 315 15.23 -20.56 13.66
N GLN A 316 15.06 -21.27 14.78
CA GLN A 316 13.82 -21.18 15.57
C GLN A 316 13.57 -19.78 16.12
N GLN A 317 14.64 -19.10 16.57
CA GLN A 317 14.53 -17.76 17.13
C GLN A 317 14.07 -16.72 16.08
N SER A 318 14.47 -16.88 14.81
CA SER A 318 14.03 -15.96 13.75
C SER A 318 12.54 -16.16 13.43
N ILE A 319 12.04 -17.40 13.45
CA ILE A 319 10.61 -17.71 13.28
C ILE A 319 9.78 -17.07 14.40
N ILE A 320 10.20 -17.24 15.66
CA ILE A 320 9.50 -16.65 16.83
C ILE A 320 9.49 -15.12 16.74
N SER A 321 10.64 -14.52 16.43
CA SER A 321 10.76 -13.06 16.27
C SER A 321 9.88 -12.53 15.15
N ALA A 322 9.84 -13.26 14.01
CA ALA A 322 9.05 -12.88 12.85
C ALA A 322 7.55 -12.99 13.12
N HIS A 323 7.09 -14.07 13.76
CA HIS A 323 5.69 -14.20 14.21
C HIS A 323 5.31 -13.03 15.11
N LYS A 324 6.10 -12.78 16.17
CA LYS A 324 5.85 -11.66 17.09
C LYS A 324 5.79 -10.32 16.35
N ARG A 325 6.73 -10.04 15.45
CA ARG A 325 6.76 -8.77 14.72
C ARG A 325 5.52 -8.55 13.85
N LEU A 326 5.00 -9.61 13.24
CA LEU A 326 3.81 -9.56 12.39
C LEU A 326 2.50 -9.46 13.18
N THR A 327 2.41 -10.05 14.39
CA THR A 327 1.14 -10.22 15.11
C THR A 327 1.01 -9.43 16.40
N HIS A 328 2.12 -9.06 17.05
CA HIS A 328 2.09 -8.47 18.38
C HIS A 328 1.59 -7.02 18.35
N PRO A 329 0.75 -6.59 19.32
CA PRO A 329 0.21 -5.24 19.38
C PRO A 329 1.25 -4.12 19.40
N ASP A 330 2.37 -4.33 20.10
CA ASP A 330 3.47 -3.36 20.19
C ASP A 330 4.35 -3.29 18.91
N GLU A 331 4.09 -4.13 17.92
CA GLU A 331 4.81 -4.21 16.65
C GLU A 331 3.83 -3.90 15.49
N MET A 332 3.87 -4.66 14.39
CA MET A 332 2.98 -4.42 13.25
C MET A 332 1.53 -4.84 13.52
N GLY A 333 1.29 -5.62 14.58
CA GLY A 333 0.02 -6.28 14.83
C GLY A 333 -1.18 -5.34 15.03
N THR A 334 -0.97 -4.14 15.61
CA THR A 334 -2.01 -3.09 15.69
C THR A 334 -1.77 -1.93 14.74
N LEU A 335 -0.50 -1.62 14.42
CA LEU A 335 -0.14 -0.52 13.54
C LEU A 335 -0.76 -0.72 12.14
N PHE A 336 -0.58 -1.91 11.59
CA PHE A 336 -1.15 -2.28 10.29
C PHE A 336 -2.60 -2.71 10.42
N LYS A 337 -3.38 -2.35 9.40
CA LYS A 337 -4.79 -2.67 9.26
C LYS A 337 -5.02 -3.43 7.95
N VAL A 338 -6.13 -4.15 7.91
CA VAL A 338 -6.57 -4.93 6.76
C VAL A 338 -8.01 -4.56 6.45
N LEU A 339 -8.24 -4.17 5.20
CA LEU A 339 -9.56 -3.92 4.62
C LEU A 339 -9.81 -4.92 3.49
N GLY A 340 -10.95 -5.60 3.55
CA GLY A 340 -11.45 -6.45 2.47
C GLY A 340 -12.50 -5.71 1.67
N LEU A 341 -12.33 -5.63 0.35
CA LEU A 341 -13.38 -5.21 -0.59
C LEU A 341 -13.93 -6.45 -1.31
N TYR A 342 -15.24 -6.55 -1.50
CA TYR A 342 -15.87 -7.73 -2.10
C TYR A 342 -17.23 -7.41 -2.71
N SER A 343 -17.72 -8.30 -3.58
CA SER A 343 -19.04 -8.17 -4.19
C SER A 343 -20.14 -8.31 -3.12
N SER A 344 -21.16 -7.46 -3.17
CA SER A 344 -22.21 -7.37 -2.14
C SER A 344 -23.03 -8.67 -1.93
N ASP A 345 -23.07 -9.54 -2.93
CA ASP A 345 -23.73 -10.86 -2.90
C ASP A 345 -22.85 -11.98 -2.32
N LYS A 346 -21.59 -11.68 -1.95
CA LYS A 346 -20.62 -12.64 -1.42
C LYS A 346 -20.32 -12.42 0.07
N ASN A 347 -19.59 -13.36 0.66
CA ASN A 347 -19.02 -13.19 1.98
C ASN A 347 -17.73 -12.37 1.90
N SER A 348 -17.35 -11.74 3.01
CA SER A 348 -16.02 -11.15 3.12
C SER A 348 -14.94 -12.23 3.01
N PRO A 349 -13.72 -11.89 2.56
CA PRO A 349 -12.58 -12.80 2.64
C PRO A 349 -12.39 -13.38 4.05
N ALA A 350 -11.89 -14.60 4.13
CA ALA A 350 -11.67 -15.30 5.39
C ALA A 350 -10.84 -14.45 6.37
N GLY A 351 -11.15 -14.51 7.67
CA GLY A 351 -10.51 -13.70 8.71
C GLY A 351 -11.07 -12.29 8.87
N LEU A 352 -11.81 -11.76 7.87
CA LEU A 352 -12.46 -10.45 7.91
C LEU A 352 -13.96 -10.57 8.19
N LEU A 353 -14.48 -9.62 8.95
CA LEU A 353 -15.90 -9.56 9.34
C LEU A 353 -16.63 -8.49 8.52
N LYS A 354 -17.91 -8.74 8.21
CA LYS A 354 -18.81 -7.76 7.60
C LYS A 354 -19.07 -6.57 8.53
#